data_AF-A0A936SJ81-F1
#
_entry.id   AF-A0A936SJ81-F1
#
_cell.length_a   1.000
_cell.length_b   1.000
_cell.length_c   1.000
_cell.angle_alpha   90.00
_cell.angle_beta   90.00
_cell.angle_gamma   90.00
#
_symmetry.space_group_name_H-M   'P 1'
#
loop_
_entity.id
_entity.type
_entity.pdbx_description
1 polymer ?
#
loop_
_entity_poly.entity_id
_entity_poly.type
_entity_poly.pdbx_seq_one_letter_code
_entity_poly.pdbx_strand_id
1 'polypeptide(L)'
;MIEKELMTAADIHAFGIEIVCKQLQEAEWVVESADVFADPMTEPQIVGHKDGEIGFFVVRTAMYPDRGRIEGEEVFQTQVRHAGAHGASCYFASVSIANSEGKTEEDMSVPVKGVAYHVAFDGLVKMALPEPGTAENAKDESSMVN
;
A
#
# COMPACT_ATOMS: atom_id res chain seq x y z
N MET A 1 10.26 11.27 -35.02
CA MET A 1 10.09 11.59 -33.58
C MET A 1 9.52 10.34 -32.95
N ILE A 2 10.13 9.79 -31.91
CA ILE A 2 9.54 8.63 -31.22
C ILE A 2 8.48 9.21 -30.29
N GLU A 3 7.21 9.00 -30.60
CA GLU A 3 6.13 9.30 -29.66
C GLU A 3 6.35 8.43 -28.43
N LYS A 4 6.66 9.07 -27.31
CA LYS A 4 6.80 8.39 -26.02
C LYS A 4 5.41 7.98 -25.57
N GLU A 5 5.14 6.67 -25.54
CA GLU A 5 3.87 6.15 -25.03
C GLU A 5 3.82 6.34 -23.51
N LEU A 6 2.72 6.89 -23.00
CA LEU A 6 2.52 7.10 -21.57
C LEU A 6 1.82 5.91 -20.93
N MET A 7 2.18 5.59 -19.69
CA MET A 7 1.46 4.63 -18.86
C MET A 7 0.13 5.23 -18.43
N THR A 8 -0.92 4.42 -18.49
CA THR A 8 -2.20 4.74 -17.90
C THR A 8 -2.15 4.58 -16.37
N ALA A 9 -3.17 5.06 -15.65
CA ALA A 9 -3.28 4.82 -14.20
C ALA A 9 -3.28 3.32 -13.86
N ALA A 10 -3.92 2.48 -14.70
CA ALA A 10 -3.91 1.03 -14.55
C ALA A 10 -2.51 0.44 -14.76
N ASP A 11 -1.76 0.91 -15.76
CA ASP A 11 -0.37 0.49 -15.99
C ASP A 11 0.52 0.87 -14.79
N ILE A 12 0.36 2.08 -14.25
CA ILE A 12 1.12 2.56 -13.08
C ILE A 12 0.79 1.70 -11.84
N HIS A 13 -0.49 1.40 -11.64
CA HIS A 13 -0.94 0.56 -10.53
C HIS A 13 -0.39 -0.87 -10.64
N ALA A 14 -0.52 -1.49 -11.82
CA ALA A 14 0.01 -2.82 -12.08
C ALA A 14 1.52 -2.88 -11.84
N PHE A 15 2.27 -1.88 -12.32
CA PHE A 15 3.71 -1.79 -12.09
C PHE A 15 4.06 -1.69 -10.60
N GLY A 16 3.29 -0.94 -9.83
CA GLY A 16 3.44 -0.88 -8.38
C GLY A 16 3.18 -2.20 -7.67
N ILE A 17 2.18 -2.97 -8.12
CA ILE A 17 1.91 -4.32 -7.61
C ILE A 17 3.09 -5.25 -7.90
N GLU A 18 3.65 -5.23 -9.12
CA GLU A 18 4.82 -6.02 -9.47
C GLU A 18 6.04 -5.69 -8.58
N ILE A 19 6.26 -4.40 -8.29
CA ILE A 19 7.29 -3.95 -7.36
C ILE A 19 7.07 -4.54 -5.97
N VAL A 20 5.85 -4.42 -5.43
CA VAL A 20 5.53 -4.91 -4.07
C VAL A 20 5.66 -6.42 -4.01
N CYS A 21 5.22 -7.16 -5.03
CA CYS A 21 5.42 -8.61 -5.11
C CYS A 21 6.89 -9.00 -5.00
N LYS A 22 7.80 -8.29 -5.69
CA LYS A 22 9.25 -8.54 -5.58
C LYS A 22 9.76 -8.24 -4.17
N GLN A 23 9.34 -7.11 -3.58
CA GLN A 23 9.72 -6.75 -2.20
C GLN A 23 9.21 -7.78 -1.18
N LEU A 24 8.00 -8.31 -1.38
CA LEU A 24 7.43 -9.37 -0.55
C LEU A 24 8.26 -10.65 -0.64
N GLN A 25 8.64 -11.07 -1.85
CA GLN A 25 9.50 -12.23 -2.07
C GLN A 25 10.88 -12.06 -1.42
N GLU A 26 11.50 -10.88 -1.53
CA GLU A 26 12.76 -10.56 -0.85
C GLU A 26 12.61 -10.59 0.68
N ALA A 27 11.43 -10.21 1.19
CA ALA A 27 11.06 -10.32 2.59
C ALA A 27 10.52 -11.71 2.98
N GLU A 28 10.75 -12.75 2.16
CA GLU A 28 10.38 -14.15 2.39
C GLU A 28 8.86 -14.43 2.50
N TRP A 29 8.04 -13.52 1.98
CA TRP A 29 6.62 -13.79 1.79
C TRP A 29 6.42 -14.62 0.53
N VAL A 30 5.58 -15.65 0.65
CA VAL A 30 5.13 -16.43 -0.51
C VAL A 30 3.85 -15.80 -1.02
N VAL A 31 3.93 -15.14 -2.18
CA VAL A 31 2.76 -14.56 -2.86
C VAL A 31 1.90 -15.69 -3.41
N GLU A 32 0.66 -15.76 -2.95
CA GLU A 32 -0.35 -16.74 -3.38
C GLU A 32 -1.15 -16.21 -4.58
N SER A 33 -1.53 -14.94 -4.53
CA SER A 33 -2.22 -14.26 -5.63
C SER A 33 -1.83 -12.80 -5.72
N ALA A 34 -1.84 -12.26 -6.93
CA ALA A 34 -1.70 -10.84 -7.21
C ALA A 34 -2.70 -10.48 -8.32
N ASP A 35 -3.68 -9.65 -7.98
CA ASP A 35 -4.71 -9.19 -8.89
C ASP A 35 -4.65 -7.67 -9.05
N VAL A 36 -4.19 -7.24 -10.23
CA VAL A 36 -4.06 -5.83 -10.59
C VAL A 36 -5.38 -5.16 -10.91
N PHE A 37 -6.46 -5.94 -11.04
CA PHE A 37 -7.82 -5.47 -11.31
C PHE A 37 -8.73 -5.56 -10.08
N ALA A 38 -8.23 -6.05 -8.95
CA ALA A 38 -8.96 -6.09 -7.70
C ALA A 38 -9.44 -4.69 -7.30
N ASP A 39 -10.66 -4.60 -6.76
CA ASP A 39 -11.21 -3.32 -6.32
C ASP A 39 -10.32 -2.73 -5.22
N PRO A 40 -9.67 -1.57 -5.46
CA PRO A 40 -8.77 -0.98 -4.49
C PRO A 40 -9.46 -0.69 -3.15
N MET A 41 -10.77 -0.45 -3.13
CA MET A 41 -11.50 0.01 -1.96
C MET A 41 -11.94 -1.12 -1.03
N THR A 42 -12.09 -2.34 -1.58
CA THR A 42 -12.76 -3.45 -0.88
C THR A 42 -11.99 -4.76 -0.90
N GLU A 43 -11.07 -4.93 -1.84
CA GLU A 43 -10.33 -6.18 -2.04
C GLU A 43 -8.81 -5.94 -1.91
N PRO A 44 -8.05 -6.94 -1.41
CA PRO A 44 -6.60 -6.89 -1.42
C PRO A 44 -6.06 -7.07 -2.84
N GLN A 45 -4.98 -6.38 -3.18
CA GLN A 45 -4.33 -6.53 -4.49
C GLN A 45 -3.40 -7.74 -4.51
N ILE A 46 -2.81 -8.08 -3.35
CA ILE A 46 -1.91 -9.22 -3.23
C ILE A 46 -2.30 -9.99 -1.97
N VAL A 47 -2.34 -11.32 -2.07
CA VAL A 47 -2.45 -12.22 -0.93
C VAL A 47 -1.17 -13.03 -0.86
N GLY A 48 -0.58 -13.10 0.33
CA GLY A 48 0.61 -13.90 0.57
C GLY A 48 0.60 -14.56 1.93
N HIS A 49 1.52 -15.47 2.16
CA HIS A 49 1.71 -16.12 3.45
C HIS A 49 3.17 -16.11 3.86
N LYS A 50 3.40 -15.95 5.16
CA LYS A 50 4.72 -16.04 5.78
C LYS A 50 4.58 -16.60 7.19
N ASP A 51 5.38 -17.60 7.54
CA ASP A 51 5.43 -18.16 8.90
C ASP A 51 4.07 -18.58 9.49
N GLY A 52 3.12 -18.99 8.64
CA GLY A 52 1.76 -19.37 9.04
C GLY A 52 0.77 -18.20 9.17
N GLU A 53 1.21 -16.97 8.93
CA GLU A 53 0.38 -15.77 8.82
C GLU A 53 -0.05 -15.55 7.35
N ILE A 54 -1.34 -15.29 7.13
CA ILE A 54 -1.86 -14.83 5.84
C ILE A 54 -1.85 -13.30 5.86
N GLY A 55 -1.23 -12.69 4.85
CA GLY A 55 -1.15 -11.26 4.65
C GLY A 55 -1.99 -10.82 3.45
N PHE A 56 -2.89 -9.87 3.69
CA PHE A 56 -3.63 -9.17 2.66
C PHE A 56 -2.94 -7.82 2.43
N PHE A 57 -2.40 -7.60 1.24
CA PHE A 57 -1.64 -6.40 0.92
C PHE A 57 -2.43 -5.49 0.01
N VAL A 58 -2.67 -4.28 0.50
CA VAL A 58 -3.32 -3.18 -0.21
C VAL A 58 -2.23 -2.29 -0.79
N VAL A 59 -2.16 -2.22 -2.11
CA VAL A 59 -1.11 -1.48 -2.82
C VAL A 59 -1.67 -0.17 -3.36
N ARG A 60 -0.94 0.92 -3.16
CA ARG A 60 -1.22 2.20 -3.81
C ARG A 60 0.03 2.76 -4.45
N THR A 61 -0.12 3.22 -5.69
CA THR A 61 0.99 3.67 -6.52
C THR A 61 0.67 5.01 -7.13
N ALA A 62 1.63 5.93 -7.05
CA ALA A 62 1.52 7.25 -7.66
C ALA A 62 2.85 7.67 -8.29
N MET A 63 2.79 8.61 -9.22
CA MET A 63 3.96 9.25 -9.81
C MET A 63 4.49 10.33 -8.87
N TYR A 64 5.81 10.52 -8.82
CA TYR A 64 6.43 11.66 -8.16
C TYR A 64 5.82 12.99 -8.67
N PRO A 65 5.59 14.00 -7.80
CA PRO A 65 5.92 14.04 -6.37
C PRO A 65 4.90 13.37 -5.44
N ASP A 66 3.82 12.83 -6.00
CA ASP A 66 2.78 12.16 -5.23
C ASP A 66 3.22 10.76 -4.75
N ARG A 67 2.49 10.25 -3.77
CA ARG A 67 2.69 8.91 -3.20
C ARG A 67 1.35 8.22 -3.05
N GLY A 68 1.37 6.88 -3.14
CA GLY A 68 0.19 6.07 -2.86
C GLY A 68 -0.34 6.33 -1.45
N ARG A 69 -1.61 6.71 -1.31
CA ARG A 69 -2.25 6.95 -0.01
C ARG A 69 -3.54 6.15 0.05
N ILE A 70 -3.92 5.73 1.26
CA ILE A 70 -5.24 5.17 1.50
C ILE A 70 -6.27 6.30 1.58
N GLU A 71 -7.37 6.17 0.86
CA GLU A 71 -8.38 7.22 0.76
C GLU A 71 -9.44 7.05 1.86
N GLY A 72 -9.15 7.62 3.02
CA GLY A 72 -10.12 7.76 4.11
C GLY A 72 -10.20 6.58 5.07
N GLU A 73 -10.77 6.88 6.24
CA GLU A 73 -10.93 5.93 7.35
C GLU A 73 -11.83 4.75 6.98
N GLU A 74 -12.87 4.97 6.17
CA GLU A 74 -13.81 3.91 5.80
C GLU A 74 -13.14 2.79 5.00
N VAL A 75 -12.27 3.14 4.05
CA VAL A 75 -11.49 2.18 3.26
C VAL A 75 -10.55 1.41 4.17
N PHE A 76 -9.84 2.11 5.05
CA PHE A 76 -8.97 1.48 6.04
C PHE A 76 -9.73 0.45 6.87
N GLN A 77 -10.86 0.83 7.47
CA GLN A 77 -11.66 -0.08 8.29
C GLN A 77 -12.21 -1.25 7.49
N THR A 78 -12.65 -1.02 6.25
CA THR A 78 -13.19 -2.06 5.37
C THR A 78 -12.13 -3.11 5.06
N GLN A 79 -10.93 -2.68 4.65
CA GLN A 79 -9.82 -3.59 4.33
C GLN A 79 -9.35 -4.38 5.56
N VAL A 80 -9.28 -3.74 6.73
CA VAL A 80 -8.88 -4.42 7.97
C VAL A 80 -9.93 -5.44 8.42
N ARG A 81 -11.22 -5.09 8.35
CA ARG A 81 -12.32 -6.02 8.69
C ARG A 81 -12.38 -7.17 7.70
N HIS A 82 -12.17 -6.91 6.41
CA HIS A 82 -12.14 -7.93 5.37
C HIS A 82 -10.99 -8.92 5.64
N ALA A 83 -9.77 -8.45 5.86
CA ALA A 83 -8.65 -9.31 6.23
C ALA A 83 -8.95 -10.12 7.51
N GLY A 84 -9.44 -9.47 8.57
CA GLY A 84 -9.78 -10.12 9.83
C GLY A 84 -10.86 -11.20 9.70
N ALA A 85 -11.87 -10.99 8.86
CA ALA A 85 -12.92 -11.97 8.58
C ALA A 85 -12.36 -13.25 7.92
N HIS A 86 -11.23 -13.14 7.23
CA HIS A 86 -10.51 -14.24 6.58
C HIS A 86 -9.34 -14.77 7.43
N GLY A 87 -9.16 -14.30 8.66
CA GLY A 87 -8.02 -14.70 9.52
C GLY A 87 -6.67 -14.19 9.02
N ALA A 88 -6.68 -13.16 8.17
CA ALA A 88 -5.49 -12.54 7.60
C ALA A 88 -5.17 -11.20 8.28
N SER A 89 -3.90 -10.82 8.24
CA SER A 89 -3.44 -9.49 8.62
C SER A 89 -3.51 -8.55 7.42
N CYS A 90 -4.00 -7.34 7.63
CA CYS A 90 -4.05 -6.32 6.60
C CYS A 90 -2.75 -5.50 6.59
N TYR A 91 -2.13 -5.34 5.42
CA TYR A 91 -0.91 -4.57 5.22
C TYR A 91 -1.12 -3.54 4.12
N PHE A 92 -0.59 -2.35 4.31
CA PHE A 92 -0.60 -1.28 3.32
C PHE A 92 0.80 -1.07 2.76
N ALA A 93 0.88 -1.01 1.42
CA ALA A 93 2.10 -0.76 0.67
C ALA A 93 1.94 0.53 -0.14
N SER A 94 2.67 1.58 0.25
CA SER A 94 2.77 2.82 -0.53
C SER A 94 3.97 2.74 -1.47
N VAL A 95 3.71 2.93 -2.75
CA VAL A 95 4.73 2.98 -3.80
C VAL A 95 4.68 4.35 -4.47
N SER A 96 5.83 4.98 -4.62
CA SER A 96 6.00 6.15 -5.48
C SER A 96 7.03 5.81 -6.56
N ILE A 97 6.73 6.14 -7.80
CA ILE A 97 7.61 5.91 -8.93
C ILE A 97 7.97 7.24 -9.60
N ALA A 98 9.25 7.38 -9.96
CA ALA A 98 9.77 8.56 -10.62
C ALA A 98 10.53 8.14 -11.89
N ASN A 99 10.26 8.81 -13.00
CA ASN A 99 10.93 8.51 -14.26
C ASN A 99 12.44 8.78 -14.15
N SER A 100 13.28 7.75 -14.37
CA SER A 100 14.73 7.88 -14.18
C SER A 100 15.43 8.68 -15.28
N GLU A 101 14.79 8.88 -16.44
CA GLU A 101 15.32 9.74 -17.49
C GLU A 101 15.10 11.23 -17.20
N GLY A 102 14.20 11.54 -16.25
CA GLY A 102 13.86 12.90 -15.91
C GLY A 102 15.01 13.63 -15.22
N LYS A 103 15.33 14.84 -15.69
CA LYS A 103 16.35 15.71 -15.08
C LYS A 103 15.73 16.81 -14.23
N THR A 104 14.43 17.05 -14.41
CA THR A 104 13.62 18.00 -13.65
C THR A 104 12.51 17.25 -12.90
N GLU A 105 11.93 17.88 -11.88
CA GLU A 105 10.80 17.31 -11.14
C GLU A 105 9.60 17.03 -12.06
N GLU A 106 9.34 17.93 -13.02
CA GLU A 106 8.31 17.77 -14.03
C GLU A 106 8.59 16.52 -14.89
N ASP A 107 9.82 16.33 -15.37
CA ASP A 107 10.16 15.14 -16.17
C ASP A 107 10.03 13.84 -15.37
N MET A 108 10.42 13.86 -14.09
CA MET A 108 10.31 12.72 -13.18
C MET A 108 8.85 12.31 -12.93
N SER A 109 7.92 13.26 -13.05
CA SER A 109 6.48 13.02 -12.94
C SER A 109 5.85 12.37 -14.18
N VAL A 110 6.57 12.28 -15.30
CA VAL A 110 6.01 11.79 -16.57
C VAL A 110 6.11 10.27 -16.67
N PRO A 111 4.98 9.54 -16.72
CA PRO A 111 5.00 8.09 -16.72
C PRO A 111 5.22 7.55 -18.15
N VAL A 112 6.46 7.56 -18.64
CA VAL A 112 6.85 7.03 -19.95
C VAL A 112 6.98 5.50 -19.94
N LYS A 113 6.44 4.79 -20.93
CA LYS A 113 6.65 3.35 -21.09
C LYS A 113 8.04 3.02 -21.62
N GLY A 114 8.59 1.90 -21.16
CA GLY A 114 9.86 1.35 -21.65
C GLY A 114 11.12 2.03 -21.11
N VAL A 115 10.99 2.94 -20.13
CA VAL A 115 12.12 3.53 -19.41
C VAL A 115 12.24 2.93 -18.02
N ALA A 116 13.41 3.11 -17.39
CA ALA A 116 13.58 2.75 -16.00
C ALA A 116 12.92 3.77 -15.07
N TYR A 117 12.57 3.32 -13.86
CA TYR A 117 11.97 4.13 -12.82
C TYR A 117 12.76 4.01 -11.53
N HIS A 118 12.91 5.13 -10.83
CA HIS A 118 13.27 5.14 -9.43
C HIS A 118 12.03 4.81 -8.62
N VAL A 119 12.15 3.81 -7.76
CA VAL A 119 11.06 3.34 -6.90
C VAL A 119 11.36 3.76 -5.48
N ALA A 120 10.43 4.49 -4.87
CA ALA A 120 10.41 4.75 -3.45
C ALA A 120 9.29 3.91 -2.82
N PHE A 121 9.69 2.93 -2.02
CA PHE A 121 8.81 2.07 -1.25
C PHE A 121 8.97 2.42 0.23
N ASP A 122 7.91 2.92 0.86
CA ASP A 122 7.94 3.36 2.27
C ASP A 122 7.84 2.17 3.26
N GLY A 123 7.76 0.94 2.76
CA GLY A 123 7.61 -0.27 3.57
C GLY A 123 6.17 -0.77 3.67
N LEU A 124 6.00 -1.85 4.45
CA LEU A 124 4.69 -2.46 4.74
C LEU A 124 4.18 -1.94 6.09
N VAL A 125 3.05 -1.25 6.06
CA VAL A 125 2.38 -0.77 7.28
C VAL A 125 1.30 -1.78 7.64
N LYS A 126 1.46 -2.48 8.77
CA LYS A 126 0.39 -3.35 9.29
C LYS A 126 -0.77 -2.49 9.77
N MET A 127 -1.92 -2.68 9.16
CA MET A 127 -3.17 -2.00 9.49
C MET A 127 -3.95 -2.86 10.48
N ALA A 128 -4.28 -2.28 11.64
CA ALA A 128 -5.08 -2.92 12.65
C ALA A 128 -6.08 -1.90 13.22
N LEU A 129 -7.30 -2.37 13.51
CA LEU A 129 -8.24 -1.58 14.28
C LEU A 129 -7.82 -1.63 15.74
N PRO A 130 -7.93 -0.52 16.49
CA PRO A 130 -7.78 -0.57 17.93
C PRO A 130 -8.81 -1.57 18.47
N GLU A 131 -8.38 -2.47 19.35
CA GLU A 131 -9.32 -3.39 19.99
C GLU A 131 -10.42 -2.57 20.69
N PRO A 132 -11.71 -2.93 20.52
CA PRO A 132 -12.80 -2.26 21.21
C PRO A 132 -12.71 -2.58 22.71
N GLY A 133 -11.84 -1.86 23.43
CA GLY A 133 -11.58 -2.14 24.84
C GLY A 133 -10.51 -1.28 25.53
N THR A 134 -9.59 -0.61 24.82
CA THR A 134 -8.48 0.13 25.50
C THR A 134 -8.73 1.63 25.68
N ALA A 135 -9.99 2.06 25.77
CA ALA A 135 -10.35 3.38 26.28
C ALA A 135 -10.68 3.29 27.79
N GLU A 136 -9.71 2.86 28.60
CA GLU A 136 -9.87 2.84 30.07
C GLU A 136 -9.17 4.06 30.70
N ASN A 137 -10.02 4.91 31.29
CA ASN A 137 -9.76 5.85 32.39
C ASN A 137 -8.61 6.87 32.28
N ALA A 138 -8.97 8.07 31.83
CA ALA A 138 -8.29 9.31 32.20
C ALA A 138 -9.29 10.33 32.80
N LYS A 139 -10.14 9.92 33.73
CA LYS A 139 -10.93 10.82 34.59
C LYS A 139 -11.36 10.09 35.87
N ASP A 140 -10.47 10.00 36.87
CA ASP A 140 -10.84 10.20 38.29
C ASP A 140 -9.59 10.08 39.18
N GLU A 141 -8.82 11.16 39.32
CA GLU A 141 -8.03 11.41 40.55
C GLU A 141 -7.99 12.92 40.77
N SER A 142 -9.15 13.46 41.13
CA SER A 142 -9.23 14.73 41.85
C SER A 142 -10.02 14.49 43.13
N SER A 143 -9.51 13.60 43.98
CA SER A 143 -9.94 13.49 45.36
C SER A 143 -8.73 13.26 46.24
N MET A 144 -8.58 14.16 47.22
CA MET A 144 -7.50 14.24 48.23
C MET A 144 -6.20 14.81 47.64
N VAL A 145 -5.64 15.94 48.10
CA VAL A 145 -5.40 16.31 49.50
C VAL A 145 -5.18 17.84 49.63
N ASN A 146 -5.58 18.35 50.80
CA ASN A 146 -5.35 19.65 51.45
C ASN A 146 -6.33 20.80 51.15
#